data_AF-W2EYY4-F1
#
_entry.id   AF-W2EYY4-F1
#
_cell.length_a   1.000
_cell.length_b   1.000
_cell.length_c   1.000
_cell.angle_alpha   90.00
_cell.angle_beta   90.00
_cell.angle_gamma   90.00
#
_symmetry.space_group_name_H-M   'P 1'
#
loop_
_entity.id
_entity.type
_entity.pdbx_description
1 polymer ?
#
loop_
_entity_poly.entity_id
_entity_poly.type
_entity_poly.pdbx_seq_one_letter_code
_entity_poly.pdbx_strand_id
1 'polypeptide(L)'
;MVAHRRPAGCLMAEEMLLVICDGCGRPIDDGEGFLYVELAKVRDLWSAKADEDTTVLSLESLMSRPTRPTWHARHTACAPDDGGDAYDVPVAQVRTWPRLATTTARLMSKNWFASTDWNAVLEGAASACGRRVSRTAMREAS
;
A
#
# COMPACT_ATOMS: atom_id res chain seq x y z
N MET A 1 -13.87 4.29 -32.51
CA MET A 1 -12.61 3.54 -32.31
C MET A 1 -11.52 4.54 -31.93
N VAL A 2 -11.18 4.64 -30.64
CA VAL A 2 -10.08 5.51 -30.19
C VAL A 2 -8.83 4.64 -30.15
N ALA A 3 -7.90 4.91 -31.07
CA ALA A 3 -6.61 4.26 -31.10
C ALA A 3 -5.74 4.79 -29.96
N HIS A 4 -5.55 3.99 -28.91
CA HIS A 4 -4.53 4.28 -27.89
C HIS A 4 -3.15 4.09 -28.50
N ARG A 5 -2.48 5.20 -28.86
CA ARG A 5 -1.05 5.22 -29.13
C ARG A 5 -0.32 4.79 -27.87
N ARG A 6 0.22 3.57 -27.87
CA ARG A 6 1.24 3.15 -26.90
C ARG A 6 2.49 3.99 -27.10
N PRO A 7 3.06 4.63 -26.07
CA PRO A 7 4.34 5.32 -26.20
C PRO A 7 5.44 4.30 -26.56
N ALA A 8 6.15 4.58 -27.65
CA ALA A 8 7.31 3.83 -28.09
C ALA A 8 8.45 4.05 -27.09
N GLY A 9 8.73 3.05 -26.25
CA GLY A 9 9.84 3.15 -25.28
C GLY A 9 9.92 2.06 -24.22
N CYS A 10 8.84 1.31 -23.95
CA CYS A 10 8.89 0.17 -23.03
C CYS A 10 9.30 -1.10 -23.76
N LEU A 11 10.59 -1.25 -24.05
CA LEU A 11 11.16 -2.56 -24.34
C LEU A 11 11.13 -3.39 -23.05
N MET A 12 10.48 -4.56 -23.12
CA MET A 12 10.23 -5.48 -22.02
C MET A 12 11.51 -6.19 -21.57
N ALA A 13 12.45 -5.46 -20.97
CA ALA A 13 13.46 -6.05 -20.11
C ALA A 13 12.76 -6.58 -18.84
N GLU A 14 13.16 -7.74 -18.32
CA GLU A 14 12.67 -8.37 -17.10
C GLU A 14 12.06 -7.36 -16.12
N GLU A 15 10.72 -7.27 -16.08
CA GLU A 15 9.97 -6.16 -15.51
C GLU A 15 10.02 -6.18 -13.97
N MET A 16 11.16 -5.77 -13.43
CA MET A 16 11.33 -5.56 -12.00
C MET A 16 10.61 -4.29 -11.56
N LEU A 17 9.71 -4.46 -10.60
CA LEU A 17 9.07 -3.38 -9.86
C LEU A 17 10.09 -2.80 -8.87
N LEU A 18 10.32 -1.49 -8.97
CA LEU A 18 11.07 -0.66 -8.04
C LEU A 18 10.17 -0.31 -6.86
N VAL A 19 10.54 -0.76 -5.66
CA VAL A 19 9.87 -0.34 -4.43
C VAL A 19 10.63 0.86 -3.87
N ILE A 20 9.93 1.96 -3.58
CA ILE A 20 10.55 3.18 -3.02
C ILE A 20 10.18 3.31 -1.56
N CYS A 21 11.17 3.48 -0.70
CA CYS A 21 10.96 3.73 0.73
C CYS A 21 10.29 5.09 0.96
N ASP A 22 9.17 5.09 1.69
CA ASP A 22 8.43 6.29 2.06
C ASP A 22 9.17 7.17 3.08
N GLY A 23 10.20 6.62 3.75
CA GLY A 23 11.01 7.33 4.72
C GLY A 23 12.16 8.12 4.12
N CYS A 24 12.99 7.45 3.33
CA CYS A 24 14.21 8.04 2.76
C CYS A 24 14.10 8.36 1.26
N GLY A 25 13.02 7.95 0.59
CA GLY A 25 12.80 8.18 -0.84
C GLY A 25 13.67 7.34 -1.78
N ARG A 26 14.45 6.39 -1.25
CA ARG A 26 15.37 5.55 -2.04
C ARG A 26 14.74 4.20 -2.39
N PRO A 27 15.21 3.53 -3.47
CA PRO A 27 14.86 2.14 -3.74
C PRO A 27 15.15 1.21 -2.57
N ILE A 28 14.30 0.21 -2.39
CA ILE A 28 14.50 -0.88 -1.44
C ILE A 28 14.93 -2.12 -2.22
N ASP A 29 16.07 -2.71 -1.84
CA ASP A 29 16.54 -3.96 -2.42
C ASP A 29 16.00 -5.20 -1.69
N ASP A 30 16.27 -6.38 -2.27
CA ASP A 30 15.73 -7.64 -1.76
C ASP A 30 16.37 -7.95 -0.41
N GLY A 31 15.53 -8.19 0.59
CA GLY A 31 15.97 -8.42 1.97
C GLY A 31 16.25 -7.14 2.77
N GLU A 32 16.15 -5.96 2.16
CA GLU A 32 16.43 -4.69 2.84
C GLU A 32 15.18 -3.98 3.36
N GLY A 33 13.99 -4.50 3.07
CA GLY A 33 12.75 -3.90 3.53
C GLY A 33 11.50 -4.61 3.05
N PHE A 34 10.38 -3.95 3.31
CA PHE A 34 9.06 -4.53 3.21
C PHE A 34 8.00 -3.46 2.93
N LEU A 35 6.86 -3.92 2.43
CA LEU A 35 5.60 -3.21 2.53
C LEU A 35 4.95 -3.65 3.84
N TYR A 36 4.40 -2.73 4.64
CA TYR A 36 3.65 -3.08 5.84
C TYR A 36 2.34 -2.31 5.94
N VAL A 37 1.42 -2.88 6.72
CA VAL A 37 0.20 -2.22 7.18
C VAL A 37 0.00 -2.52 8.66
N GLU A 38 -0.33 -1.50 9.44
CA GLU A 38 -0.61 -1.64 10.88
C GLU A 38 -1.96 -2.33 11.10
N LEU A 39 -1.95 -3.50 11.74
CA LEU A 39 -3.16 -4.27 12.05
C LEU A 39 -3.94 -3.66 13.22
N ALA A 40 -3.29 -2.91 14.10
CA ALA A 40 -3.94 -2.11 15.13
C ALA A 40 -5.04 -1.21 14.52
N LYS A 41 -4.71 -0.48 13.44
CA LYS A 41 -5.65 0.41 12.74
C LYS A 41 -6.82 -0.34 12.10
N VAL A 42 -6.58 -1.57 11.62
CA VAL A 42 -7.66 -2.43 11.09
C VAL A 42 -8.65 -2.75 12.20
N ARG A 43 -8.14 -3.17 13.36
CA ARG A 43 -8.95 -3.51 14.52
C ARG A 43 -9.75 -2.32 15.03
N ASP A 44 -9.12 -1.14 15.14
CA ASP A 44 -9.81 0.09 15.54
C ASP A 44 -10.96 0.42 14.57
N LEU A 45 -10.73 0.28 13.26
CA LEU A 45 -11.75 0.51 12.24
C LEU A 45 -12.91 -0.50 12.33
N TRP A 46 -12.65 -1.74 12.69
CA TRP A 46 -13.69 -2.75 12.89
C TRP A 46 -14.49 -2.50 14.17
N SER A 47 -13.83 -2.13 15.26
CA SER A 47 -14.48 -1.75 16.51
C SER A 47 -15.40 -0.54 16.33
N ALA A 48 -14.96 0.48 15.57
CA ALA A 48 -15.78 1.65 15.30
C ALA A 48 -17.02 1.37 14.43
N LYS A 49 -16.96 0.39 13.51
CA LYS A 49 -18.11 -0.02 12.69
C LYS A 49 -19.20 -0.73 13.47
N ALA A 50 -18.83 -1.44 14.54
CA ALA A 50 -19.80 -2.10 15.41
C ALA A 50 -20.67 -1.09 16.20
N ASP A 51 -20.18 0.15 16.35
CA ASP A 51 -20.80 1.23 17.14
C ASP A 51 -21.60 2.22 16.27
N GLU A 52 -21.68 1.99 14.94
CA GLU A 52 -22.26 2.95 13.98
C GLU A 52 -23.80 2.86 13.87
N ASP A 53 -24.43 1.93 14.58
CA ASP A 53 -25.89 1.87 14.68
C ASP A 53 -26.36 3.04 15.57
N THR A 54 -26.86 4.11 14.93
CA THR A 54 -27.57 5.27 15.51
C THR A 54 -26.77 6.27 16.35
N THR A 55 -26.02 7.20 15.74
CA THR A 55 -25.75 8.49 16.41
C THR A 55 -25.55 9.65 15.44
N VAL A 56 -26.12 10.82 15.78
CA VAL A 56 -25.80 12.11 15.17
C VAL A 56 -24.32 12.41 15.45
N LEU A 57 -23.47 12.37 14.43
CA LEU A 57 -22.02 12.49 14.60
C LEU A 57 -21.64 13.94 14.93
N SER A 58 -20.96 14.14 16.06
CA SER A 58 -20.30 15.40 16.37
C SER A 58 -19.07 15.61 15.48
N LEU A 59 -18.64 16.87 15.29
CA LEU A 59 -17.40 17.17 14.54
C LEU A 59 -16.18 16.50 15.20
N GLU A 60 -16.15 16.43 16.53
CA GLU A 60 -15.10 15.74 17.29
C GLU A 60 -15.07 14.24 17.00
N SER A 61 -16.25 13.60 16.96
CA SER A 61 -16.39 12.18 16.56
C SER A 61 -15.97 11.93 15.11
N LEU A 62 -16.10 12.93 14.23
CA LEU A 62 -15.63 12.84 12.85
C LEU A 62 -14.11 12.91 12.75
N MET A 63 -13.46 13.74 13.57
CA MET A 63 -12.00 13.86 13.61
C MET A 63 -11.32 12.68 14.31
N SER A 64 -12.01 12.02 15.25
CA SER A 64 -11.50 10.84 15.97
C SER A 64 -11.74 9.52 15.23
N ARG A 65 -12.34 9.56 14.03
CA ARG A 65 -12.64 8.34 13.28
C ARG A 65 -11.35 7.63 12.86
N PRO A 66 -11.25 6.30 13.08
CA PRO A 66 -10.10 5.55 12.63
C PRO A 66 -9.99 5.65 11.11
N THR A 67 -8.84 6.14 10.64
CA THR A 67 -8.54 6.25 9.23
C THR A 67 -8.33 4.87 8.62
N ARG A 68 -8.66 4.73 7.33
CA ARG A 68 -8.38 3.50 6.57
C ARG A 68 -6.90 3.09 6.75
N PRO A 69 -6.61 1.85 7.17
CA PRO A 69 -5.25 1.33 7.24
C PRO A 69 -4.53 1.45 5.89
N THR A 70 -3.33 2.03 5.93
CA THR A 70 -2.53 2.35 4.75
C THR A 70 -1.29 1.48 4.66
N TRP A 71 -0.97 1.02 3.46
CA TRP A 71 0.27 0.33 3.15
C TRP A 71 1.43 1.31 2.97
N HIS A 72 2.55 0.96 3.57
CA HIS A 72 3.77 1.76 3.57
C HIS A 72 4.95 0.92 3.13
N ALA A 73 5.87 1.50 2.36
CA ALA A 73 7.13 0.86 1.98
C ALA A 73 8.27 1.41 2.82
N ARG A 74 9.03 0.54 3.50
CA ARG A 74 10.17 0.95 4.34
C ARG A 74 11.34 -0.01 4.21
N HIS A 75 12.55 0.55 4.21
CA HIS A 75 13.73 -0.20 4.61
C HIS A 75 13.58 -0.66 6.06
N THR A 76 14.15 -1.79 6.42
CA THR A 76 14.21 -2.25 7.82
C THR A 76 14.82 -1.18 8.73
N ALA A 77 15.87 -0.49 8.26
CA ALA A 77 16.50 0.60 9.00
C ALA A 77 15.67 1.91 9.07
N CYS A 78 14.64 2.05 8.22
CA CYS A 78 13.74 3.21 8.19
C CYS A 78 12.36 2.91 8.79
N ALA A 79 12.14 1.68 9.24
CA ALA A 79 10.88 1.26 9.85
C ALA A 79 10.77 1.86 11.26
N PRO A 80 9.61 2.40 11.64
CA PRO A 80 9.35 2.76 13.03
C PRO A 80 9.35 1.49 13.89
N ASP A 81 9.73 1.60 15.16
CA ASP A 81 9.48 0.55 16.15
C ASP A 81 7.99 0.61 16.52
N ASP A 82 7.19 -0.18 15.82
CA ASP A 82 5.72 -0.21 15.90
C ASP A 82 5.21 -1.30 16.86
N GLY A 83 6.10 -1.91 17.67
CA GLY A 83 5.72 -2.91 18.66
C GLY A 83 5.21 -4.22 18.06
N GLY A 84 5.39 -4.44 16.74
CA GLY A 84 5.15 -5.72 16.07
C GLY A 84 3.71 -6.04 15.70
N ASP A 85 2.77 -5.10 15.79
CA ASP A 85 1.37 -5.30 15.35
C ASP A 85 1.15 -4.86 13.89
N ALA A 86 2.09 -5.22 13.03
CA ALA A 86 2.06 -4.96 11.59
C ALA A 86 2.03 -6.26 10.78
N TYR A 87 1.47 -6.19 9.58
CA TYR A 87 1.58 -7.26 8.60
C TYR A 87 2.56 -6.88 7.50
N ASP A 88 3.65 -7.63 7.42
CA ASP A 88 4.75 -7.34 6.51
C ASP A 88 4.74 -8.21 5.25
N VAL A 89 5.05 -7.58 4.12
CA VAL A 89 5.27 -8.20 2.83
C VAL A 89 6.68 -7.82 2.37
N PRO A 90 7.66 -8.73 2.44
CA PRO A 90 9.00 -8.50 1.95
C PRO A 90 9.02 -8.02 0.50
N VAL A 91 9.89 -7.06 0.17
CA VAL A 91 9.99 -6.47 -1.18
C VAL A 91 10.16 -7.51 -2.28
N ALA A 92 10.92 -8.56 -2.03
CA ALA A 92 11.10 -9.67 -2.97
C ALA A 92 9.75 -10.24 -3.44
N GLN A 93 8.72 -10.28 -2.60
CA GLN A 93 7.40 -10.82 -2.92
C GLN A 93 6.54 -9.89 -3.80
N VAL A 94 6.98 -8.67 -4.07
CA VAL A 94 6.30 -7.73 -4.96
C VAL A 94 7.20 -7.23 -6.08
N ARG A 95 8.41 -7.80 -6.23
CA ARG A 95 9.44 -7.26 -7.13
C ARG A 95 9.19 -7.49 -8.62
N THR A 96 8.19 -8.28 -8.97
CA THR A 96 7.77 -8.50 -10.35
C THR A 96 6.25 -8.58 -10.40
N TRP A 97 5.65 -8.31 -11.57
CA TRP A 97 4.22 -8.44 -11.75
C TRP A 97 3.64 -9.81 -11.32
N PRO A 98 4.24 -10.97 -11.69
CA PRO A 98 3.77 -12.26 -11.20
C PRO A 98 3.82 -12.38 -9.67
N ARG A 99 4.90 -11.92 -9.03
CA ARG A 99 5.03 -11.98 -7.57
C ARG A 99 4.03 -11.05 -6.89
N LEU A 100 3.84 -9.83 -7.40
CA LEU A 100 2.81 -8.90 -6.93
C LEU A 100 1.40 -9.50 -7.05
N ALA A 101 1.09 -10.17 -8.16
CA ALA A 101 -0.19 -10.85 -8.36
C ALA A 101 -0.38 -12.01 -7.36
N THR A 102 0.62 -12.88 -7.20
CA THR A 102 0.59 -13.97 -6.20
C THR A 102 0.45 -13.44 -4.77
N THR A 103 1.13 -12.34 -4.44
CA THR A 103 1.00 -11.67 -3.15
C THR A 103 -0.40 -11.11 -2.95
N THR A 104 -0.95 -10.44 -3.96
CA THR A 104 -2.32 -9.92 -3.93
C THR A 104 -3.33 -11.05 -3.70
N ALA A 105 -3.22 -12.18 -4.41
CA ALA A 105 -4.10 -13.33 -4.21
C ALA A 105 -4.01 -13.90 -2.78
N ARG A 106 -2.81 -13.95 -2.20
CA ARG A 106 -2.63 -14.35 -0.79
C ARG A 106 -3.29 -13.36 0.17
N LEU A 107 -3.15 -12.06 -0.08
CA LEU A 107 -3.77 -11.03 0.74
C LEU A 107 -5.31 -11.07 0.65
N MET A 108 -5.88 -11.37 -0.52
CA MET A 108 -7.33 -11.53 -0.69
C MET A 108 -7.96 -12.62 0.19
N SER A 109 -7.16 -13.58 0.67
CA SER A 109 -7.61 -14.58 1.66
C SER A 109 -7.74 -14.04 3.08
N LYS A 110 -7.30 -12.81 3.34
CA LYS A 110 -7.31 -12.19 4.67
C LYS A 110 -8.57 -11.34 4.81
N ASN A 111 -9.32 -11.57 5.89
CA ASN A 111 -10.56 -10.85 6.20
C ASN A 111 -10.37 -9.32 6.32
N TRP A 112 -9.18 -8.86 6.73
CA TRP A 112 -8.83 -7.44 6.86
C TRP A 112 -8.42 -6.75 5.57
N PHE A 113 -8.04 -7.51 4.53
CA PHE A 113 -7.45 -6.96 3.31
C PHE A 113 -8.33 -5.91 2.63
N ALA A 114 -9.65 -6.18 2.55
CA ALA A 114 -10.63 -5.28 1.95
C ALA A 114 -10.74 -3.92 2.67
N SER A 115 -10.25 -3.83 3.91
CA SER A 115 -10.23 -2.59 4.71
C SER A 115 -8.96 -1.75 4.47
N THR A 116 -8.00 -2.21 3.67
CA THR A 116 -6.72 -1.51 3.42
C THR A 116 -6.72 -0.74 2.09
N ASP A 117 -5.73 0.10 1.84
CA ASP A 117 -5.53 0.81 0.57
C ASP A 117 -4.63 0.05 -0.44
N TRP A 118 -4.61 -1.29 -0.42
CA TRP A 118 -3.76 -2.07 -1.35
C TRP A 118 -3.99 -1.74 -2.82
N ASN A 119 -5.14 -1.21 -3.21
CA ASN A 119 -5.36 -0.70 -4.57
C ASN A 119 -4.36 0.40 -4.94
N ALA A 120 -3.96 1.27 -4.00
CA ALA A 120 -2.96 2.30 -4.22
C ALA A 120 -1.57 1.70 -4.54
N VAL A 121 -1.25 0.52 -3.97
CA VAL A 121 -0.04 -0.25 -4.32
C VAL A 121 -0.08 -0.73 -5.76
N LEU A 122 -1.22 -1.28 -6.20
CA LEU A 122 -1.43 -1.76 -7.57
C LEU A 122 -1.44 -0.61 -8.59
N GLU A 123 -2.12 0.49 -8.27
CA GLU A 123 -2.16 1.70 -9.09
C GLU A 123 -0.76 2.31 -9.22
N GLY A 124 0.02 2.36 -8.13
CA GLY A 124 1.42 2.78 -8.17
C GLY A 124 2.23 1.91 -9.13
N ALA A 125 2.12 0.58 -8.98
CA ALA A 125 2.83 -0.37 -9.83
C ALA A 125 2.50 -0.14 -11.31
N ALA A 126 1.23 0.13 -11.63
CA ALA A 126 0.76 0.39 -12.99
C ALA A 126 1.18 1.77 -13.55
N SER A 127 1.25 2.81 -12.72
CA SER A 127 1.28 4.22 -13.18
C SER A 127 2.67 4.77 -13.54
N ALA A 128 3.76 4.03 -13.30
CA ALA A 128 5.13 4.45 -13.61
C ALA A 128 5.79 3.54 -14.65
N CYS A 129 5.14 3.34 -15.81
CA CYS A 129 5.57 2.37 -16.82
C CYS A 129 5.75 0.95 -16.26
N GLY A 130 4.95 0.56 -15.26
CA GLY A 130 5.09 -0.76 -14.66
C GLY A 130 6.26 -0.90 -13.69
N ARG A 131 6.76 0.17 -13.06
CA ARG A 131 8.01 0.10 -12.26
C ARG A 131 7.95 0.61 -10.84
N ARG A 132 6.90 1.26 -10.32
CA ARG A 132 6.99 1.88 -8.97
C ARG A 132 5.96 1.36 -7.99
N VAL A 133 6.38 0.71 -6.92
CA VAL A 133 5.53 0.35 -5.80
C VAL A 133 5.82 1.32 -4.65
N SER A 134 5.02 2.37 -4.53
CA SER A 134 5.00 3.25 -3.36
C SER A 134 3.72 4.07 -3.36
N ARG A 135 3.28 4.52 -2.19
CA ARG A 135 2.24 5.55 -2.08
C ARG A 135 2.84 6.89 -2.49
N THR A 136 2.93 7.17 -3.79
CA THR A 136 3.19 8.53 -4.24
C THR A 136 1.95 9.33 -3.91
N ALA A 137 1.88 9.83 -2.67
CA ALA A 137 0.95 10.88 -2.34
C ALA A 137 1.30 12.04 -3.27
N MET A 138 0.49 12.26 -4.31
CA MET A 138 0.22 13.62 -4.74
C MET A 138 -0.29 14.33 -3.48
N ARG A 139 0.63 15.01 -2.79
CA ARG A 139 0.26 16.16 -1.98
C ARG A 139 -0.25 17.18 -2.98
N GLU A 140 -1.57 17.20 -3.20
CA GLU A 140 -2.21 18.43 -3.61
C GLU A 140 -2.05 19.40 -2.44
N ALA A 141 -1.17 20.37 -2.62
CA ALA A 141 -1.18 21.58 -1.84
C ALA A 141 -2.45 22.34 -2.22
N SER A 142 -3.35 22.54 -1.27
CA SER A 142 -4.36 23.60 -1.26
C SER A 142 -4.75 23.89 0.17
#